data_AF-A0A150A6A0-F1
#
_entry.id   AF-A0A150A6A0-F1
#
_cell.length_a   1.000
_cell.length_b   1.000
_cell.length_c   1.000
_cell.angle_alpha   90.00
_cell.angle_beta   90.00
_cell.angle_gamma   90.00
#
_symmetry.space_group_name_H-M   'P 1'
#
loop_
_entity.id
_entity.type
_entity.pdbx_description
1 polymer ?
#
loop_
_entity_poly.entity_id
_entity_poly.type
_entity_poly.pdbx_seq_one_letter_code
_entity_poly.pdbx_strand_id
1 'polypeptide(L)'
;MSDTTINSEFVTGVIEFEPDTDDSTETETAMNHTDPAALTGDDAVRADYDAAMARRVQGTTADNARKGAAEYAERERQRAQERERRTAAAGGGEVATALRGEIGEAVTNTIRLDRIAESARKLEHRVTEERREAEAAMRLAARAEHLDTVLADGWTAAESKAKVPAILTPHIEFVDDVQHVISPSALADTVTKRIREQHAGKARQRVRDVLAEVDTIVMSAAQDVLEKAGNAADTLTAAGLTPDASAESVIENGGSEVLTAWKAWKRAVEAWSDIQSARRWVAVAVQAGFDPRKPERLAPGDHDDIEAASWWGQWVGVRVLAVSGAHESLRWWVENKRPAPAGVADEIKGEGSK
;
A
#
# COMPACT_ATOMS: atom_id res chain seq x y z
N MET A 1 -21.52 -39.60 11.21
CA MET A 1 -21.79 -39.35 12.63
C MET A 1 -20.49 -39.57 13.38
N SER A 2 -19.74 -38.49 13.58
CA SER A 2 -18.61 -38.40 14.49
C SER A 2 -18.54 -36.95 14.91
N ASP A 3 -19.03 -36.68 16.12
CA ASP A 3 -18.96 -35.39 16.81
C ASP A 3 -17.51 -35.08 17.19
N THR A 4 -17.04 -33.89 16.83
CA THR A 4 -15.79 -33.33 17.36
C THR A 4 -16.14 -32.04 18.09
N THR A 5 -16.25 -32.16 19.41
CA THR A 5 -16.38 -31.08 20.37
C THR A 5 -15.08 -30.29 20.46
N ILE A 6 -15.12 -28.98 20.22
CA ILE A 6 -13.99 -28.07 20.46
C ILE A 6 -14.22 -27.38 21.81
N ASN A 7 -13.43 -27.75 22.81
CA ASN A 7 -13.31 -27.06 24.10
C ASN A 7 -12.57 -25.74 23.91
N SER A 8 -13.20 -24.63 24.30
CA SER A 8 -12.57 -23.32 24.42
C SER A 8 -12.43 -23.00 25.91
N GLU A 9 -11.21 -23.13 26.44
CA GLU A 9 -10.84 -22.63 27.76
C GLU A 9 -10.50 -21.13 27.62
N PHE A 10 -11.37 -20.28 28.15
CA PHE A 10 -11.11 -18.86 28.36
C PHE A 10 -10.32 -18.70 29.67
N VAL A 11 -9.09 -18.18 29.58
CA VAL A 11 -8.31 -17.74 30.75
C VAL A 11 -8.69 -16.30 31.06
N THR A 12 -9.49 -16.12 32.11
CA THR A 12 -9.79 -14.83 32.76
C THR A 12 -8.69 -14.49 33.75
N GLY A 13 -7.80 -13.56 33.38
CA GLY A 13 -6.85 -12.93 34.30
C GLY A 13 -7.50 -11.75 35.02
N VAL A 14 -7.89 -11.96 36.28
CA VAL A 14 -8.25 -10.91 37.24
C VAL A 14 -6.95 -10.33 37.81
N ILE A 15 -6.79 -9.01 37.80
CA ILE A 15 -5.75 -8.31 38.56
C ILE A 15 -6.46 -7.53 39.66
N GLU A 16 -6.18 -7.91 40.91
CA GLU A 16 -6.77 -7.41 42.14
C GLU A 16 -5.67 -6.73 42.99
N PHE A 17 -5.94 -5.49 43.42
CA PHE A 17 -5.49 -4.79 44.66
C PHE A 17 -3.96 -4.51 44.86
N GLU A 18 -3.46 -3.44 45.50
CA GLU A 18 -3.80 -2.73 46.75
C GLU A 18 -3.36 -1.23 46.71
N PRO A 19 -4.07 -0.31 47.38
CA PRO A 19 -3.57 1.01 47.73
C PRO A 19 -2.90 1.00 49.13
N ASP A 20 -1.66 1.47 49.19
CA ASP A 20 -0.90 1.60 50.45
C ASP A 20 -1.31 2.90 51.16
N THR A 21 -1.91 2.76 52.34
CA THR A 21 -2.13 3.81 53.34
C THR A 21 -1.54 3.36 54.66
N ASP A 22 -0.63 4.16 55.21
CA ASP A 22 -0.32 4.32 56.64
C ASP A 22 0.75 5.43 56.75
N ASP A 23 0.90 6.21 57.81
CA ASP A 23 0.07 6.66 58.93
C ASP A 23 0.90 7.80 59.56
N SER A 24 0.19 8.75 60.15
CA SER A 24 0.57 9.76 61.15
C SER A 24 2.04 10.00 61.55
N THR A 25 2.39 11.29 61.68
CA THR A 25 2.74 11.87 62.99
C THR A 25 2.73 13.40 62.95
N GLU A 26 1.97 13.98 63.88
CA GLU A 26 2.01 15.38 64.25
C GLU A 26 3.36 15.71 64.92
N THR A 27 3.98 16.83 64.52
CA THR A 27 4.77 17.65 65.46
C THR A 27 4.61 19.12 65.10
N GLU A 28 3.95 19.83 66.02
CA GLU A 28 3.83 21.27 66.17
C GLU A 28 5.22 21.89 66.45
N THR A 29 5.68 22.88 65.66
CA THR A 29 6.66 23.87 66.16
C THR A 29 6.64 25.19 65.36
N ALA A 30 6.19 26.23 66.05
CA ALA A 30 6.60 27.64 66.04
C ALA A 30 6.67 28.47 64.73
N MET A 31 5.92 29.58 64.79
CA MET A 31 6.15 30.84 64.09
C MET A 31 7.64 31.19 63.93
N ASN A 32 8.03 31.58 62.71
CA ASN A 32 9.09 32.57 62.52
C ASN A 32 8.64 33.61 61.49
N HIS A 33 8.45 34.82 61.98
CA HIS A 33 8.35 36.05 61.21
C HIS A 33 9.64 36.22 60.40
N THR A 34 9.55 36.25 59.08
CA THR A 34 10.63 36.76 58.22
C THR A 34 10.08 37.92 57.39
N ASP A 35 10.72 39.07 57.58
CA ASP A 35 10.49 40.37 56.96
C ASP A 35 10.37 40.30 55.42
N PRO A 36 9.40 40.97 54.77
CA PRO A 36 9.26 40.98 53.30
C PRO A 36 10.23 41.93 52.56
N ALA A 37 11.29 42.41 53.21
CA ALA A 37 12.16 43.47 52.66
C ALA A 37 13.51 43.00 52.08
N ALA A 38 13.77 41.68 51.96
CA ALA A 38 15.09 41.16 51.57
C ALA A 38 15.15 40.32 50.27
N LEU A 39 14.21 40.47 49.33
CA LEU A 39 14.16 39.68 48.09
C LEU A 39 14.15 40.52 46.80
N THR A 40 14.98 41.55 46.70
CA THR A 40 15.12 42.34 45.45
C THR A 40 16.36 41.99 44.61
N GLY A 41 17.21 41.08 45.10
CA GLY A 41 18.38 40.56 44.36
C GLY A 41 18.15 39.23 43.63
N ASP A 42 17.24 38.40 44.11
CA ASP A 42 17.05 37.02 43.61
C ASP A 42 16.22 36.95 42.33
N ASP A 43 15.27 37.86 42.12
CA ASP A 43 14.39 37.84 40.94
C ASP A 43 15.14 38.18 39.64
N ALA A 44 16.14 39.07 39.70
CA ALA A 44 16.96 39.43 38.55
C ALA A 44 17.94 38.30 38.18
N VAL A 45 18.54 37.64 39.18
CA VAL A 45 19.45 36.50 38.99
C VAL A 45 18.69 35.29 38.45
N ARG A 46 17.46 35.06 38.94
CA ARG A 46 16.57 34.00 38.45
C ARG A 46 16.11 34.25 37.01
N ALA A 47 15.74 35.48 36.67
CA ALA A 47 15.37 35.86 35.31
C ALA A 47 16.52 35.68 34.29
N ASP A 48 17.75 36.04 34.68
CA ASP A 48 18.93 35.84 33.82
C ASP A 48 19.30 34.35 33.67
N TYR A 49 19.15 33.57 34.74
CA TYR A 49 19.34 32.11 34.69
C TYR A 49 18.31 31.43 33.78
N ASP A 50 17.04 31.80 33.90
CA ASP A 50 15.95 31.27 33.07
C ASP A 50 16.13 31.67 31.59
N ALA A 51 16.56 32.91 31.33
CA ALA A 51 16.87 33.38 29.97
C ALA A 51 18.12 32.71 29.36
N ALA A 52 19.11 32.35 30.18
CA ALA A 52 20.27 31.59 29.75
C ALA A 52 19.92 30.12 29.47
N MET A 53 19.09 29.50 30.31
CA MET A 53 18.57 28.15 30.09
C MET A 53 17.67 28.05 28.87
N ALA A 54 16.77 29.02 28.64
CA ALA A 54 15.92 29.06 27.45
C ALA A 54 16.74 29.17 26.15
N ARG A 55 17.80 29.99 26.14
CA ARG A 55 18.73 30.09 24.99
C ARG A 55 19.52 28.80 24.77
N ARG A 56 19.94 28.13 25.84
CA ARG A 56 20.65 26.84 25.77
C ARG A 56 19.74 25.73 25.24
N VAL A 57 18.50 25.66 25.72
CA VAL A 57 17.47 24.73 25.25
C VAL A 57 17.17 24.98 23.78
N GLN A 58 16.89 26.23 23.37
CA GLN A 58 16.67 26.57 21.95
C GLN A 58 17.86 26.22 21.05
N GLY A 59 19.10 26.47 21.50
CA GLY A 59 20.31 26.08 20.78
C GLY A 59 20.43 24.55 20.61
N THR A 60 20.20 23.79 21.68
CA THR A 60 20.22 22.33 21.63
C THR A 60 19.09 21.74 20.78
N THR A 61 17.91 22.36 20.75
CA THR A 61 16.78 21.91 19.91
C THR A 61 17.04 22.17 18.43
N ALA A 62 17.65 23.31 18.09
CA ALA A 62 18.01 23.63 16.71
C ALA A 62 19.14 22.72 16.18
N ASP A 63 20.14 22.43 17.01
CA ASP A 63 21.25 21.52 16.63
C ASP A 63 20.79 20.06 16.54
N ASN A 64 19.90 19.62 17.44
CA ASN A 64 19.30 18.28 17.35
C ASN A 64 18.38 18.15 16.13
N ALA A 65 17.63 19.20 15.77
CA ALA A 65 16.82 19.21 14.55
C ALA A 65 17.68 19.16 13.28
N ARG A 66 18.82 19.87 13.25
CA ARG A 66 19.79 19.82 12.13
C ARG A 66 20.47 18.46 12.01
N LYS A 67 20.90 17.86 13.14
CA LYS A 67 21.45 16.50 13.15
C LYS A 67 20.42 15.47 12.72
N GLY A 68 19.20 15.55 13.23
CA GLY A 68 18.09 14.67 12.82
C GLY A 68 17.75 14.81 11.33
N ALA A 69 17.77 16.02 10.78
CA ALA A 69 17.56 16.26 9.35
C ALA A 69 18.71 15.71 8.48
N ALA A 70 19.96 15.85 8.93
CA ALA A 70 21.12 15.29 8.24
C ALA A 70 21.11 13.75 8.25
N GLU A 71 20.85 13.14 9.40
CA GLU A 71 20.71 11.67 9.55
C GLU A 71 19.52 11.12 8.76
N TYR A 72 18.42 11.88 8.65
CA TYR A 72 17.29 11.51 7.82
C TYR A 72 17.66 11.60 6.33
N ALA A 73 18.31 12.68 5.90
CA ALA A 73 18.75 12.84 4.52
C ALA A 73 19.79 11.77 4.11
N GLU A 74 20.68 11.38 5.02
CA GLU A 74 21.66 10.32 4.78
C GLU A 74 21.01 8.94 4.71
N ARG A 75 20.04 8.65 5.59
CA ARG A 75 19.21 7.43 5.49
C ARG A 75 18.41 7.39 4.18
N GLU A 76 17.85 8.51 3.74
CA GLU A 76 17.13 8.58 2.47
C GLU A 76 18.06 8.39 1.26
N ARG A 77 19.29 8.94 1.29
CA ARG A 77 20.29 8.67 0.24
C ARG A 77 20.72 7.22 0.22
N GLN A 78 20.97 6.61 1.39
CA GLN A 78 21.31 5.20 1.48
C GLN A 78 20.17 4.33 0.95
N ARG A 79 18.92 4.60 1.34
CA ARG A 79 17.73 3.92 0.80
C ARG A 79 17.58 4.13 -0.70
N ALA A 80 17.85 5.32 -1.22
CA ALA A 80 17.78 5.59 -2.65
C ALA A 80 18.83 4.80 -3.43
N GLN A 81 20.09 4.79 -2.97
CA GLN A 81 21.17 4.00 -3.58
C GLN A 81 20.92 2.50 -3.47
N GLU A 82 20.36 2.04 -2.35
CA GLU A 82 20.00 0.64 -2.16
C GLU A 82 18.86 0.25 -3.09
N ARG A 83 17.82 1.08 -3.23
CA ARG A 83 16.75 0.88 -4.24
C ARG A 83 17.29 0.88 -5.66
N GLU A 84 18.21 1.78 -6.00
CA GLU A 84 18.81 1.85 -7.33
C GLU A 84 19.63 0.59 -7.64
N ARG A 85 20.46 0.13 -6.70
CA ARG A 85 21.20 -1.14 -6.83
C ARG A 85 20.28 -2.34 -6.95
N ARG A 86 19.21 -2.40 -6.17
CA ARG A 86 18.22 -3.49 -6.23
C ARG A 86 17.45 -3.47 -7.55
N THR A 87 16.97 -2.31 -7.98
CA THR A 87 16.31 -2.12 -9.29
C THR A 87 17.21 -2.54 -10.44
N ALA A 88 18.51 -2.20 -10.39
CA ALA A 88 19.47 -2.62 -11.39
C ALA A 88 19.73 -4.14 -11.38
N ALA A 89 19.85 -4.74 -10.19
CA ALA A 89 20.02 -6.19 -10.01
C ALA A 89 18.79 -6.99 -10.47
N ALA A 90 17.62 -6.37 -10.37
CA ALA A 90 16.35 -6.92 -10.78
C ALA A 90 16.00 -6.55 -12.24
N GLY A 91 16.98 -6.21 -13.09
CA GLY A 91 16.78 -6.08 -14.54
C GLY A 91 16.42 -4.69 -15.05
N GLY A 92 16.57 -3.65 -14.22
CA GLY A 92 16.72 -2.26 -14.67
C GLY A 92 15.46 -1.38 -14.54
N GLY A 93 15.66 -0.07 -14.42
CA GLY A 93 14.62 0.92 -14.10
C GLY A 93 13.60 1.20 -15.22
N GLU A 94 13.75 0.62 -16.40
CA GLU A 94 12.87 0.84 -17.55
C GLU A 94 11.59 -0.03 -17.48
N VAL A 95 11.64 -1.17 -16.80
CA VAL A 95 10.53 -2.12 -16.67
C VAL A 95 9.74 -1.85 -15.39
N ALA A 96 8.47 -1.51 -15.53
CA ALA A 96 7.62 -1.19 -14.38
C ALA A 96 6.72 -2.36 -14.00
N THR A 97 6.29 -2.40 -12.73
CA THR A 97 5.18 -3.24 -12.24
C THR A 97 3.81 -2.74 -12.74
N ALA A 98 3.74 -2.25 -13.97
CA ALA A 98 2.52 -1.69 -14.56
C ALA A 98 2.34 -2.29 -15.95
N LEU A 99 1.09 -2.61 -16.28
CA LEU A 99 0.72 -3.02 -17.63
C LEU A 99 0.83 -1.79 -18.55
N ARG A 100 1.70 -1.86 -19.55
CA ARG A 100 2.02 -0.79 -20.50
C ARG A 100 1.87 -1.27 -21.94
N GLY A 101 1.68 -0.32 -22.85
CA GLY A 101 1.57 -0.58 -24.29
C GLY A 101 0.36 -1.43 -24.67
N GLU A 102 0.34 -1.85 -25.93
CA GLU A 102 -0.73 -2.68 -26.50
C GLU A 102 -0.83 -4.04 -25.80
N ILE A 103 0.30 -4.61 -25.37
CA ILE A 103 0.34 -5.87 -24.62
C ILE A 103 -0.32 -5.72 -23.25
N GLY A 104 -0.04 -4.62 -22.54
CA GLY A 104 -0.67 -4.34 -21.25
C GLY A 104 -2.18 -4.15 -21.36
N GLU A 105 -2.64 -3.51 -22.43
CA GLU A 105 -4.07 -3.38 -22.73
C GLU A 105 -4.71 -4.75 -23.04
N ALA A 106 -4.08 -5.56 -23.88
CA ALA A 106 -4.55 -6.90 -24.20
C ALA A 106 -4.66 -7.79 -22.95
N VAL A 107 -3.63 -7.77 -22.08
CA VAL A 107 -3.64 -8.50 -20.81
C VAL A 107 -4.73 -7.98 -19.87
N THR A 108 -4.90 -6.65 -19.77
CA THR A 108 -5.98 -6.05 -18.97
C THR A 108 -7.37 -6.47 -19.46
N ASN A 109 -7.56 -6.48 -20.78
CA ASN A 109 -8.81 -6.86 -21.44
C ASN A 109 -9.13 -8.35 -21.27
N THR A 110 -8.13 -9.22 -21.16
CA THR A 110 -8.34 -10.66 -20.88
C THR A 110 -8.70 -10.91 -19.42
N ILE A 111 -7.97 -10.28 -18.49
CA ILE A 111 -8.17 -10.52 -17.06
C ILE A 111 -9.50 -9.93 -16.58
N ARG A 112 -9.91 -8.75 -17.08
CA ARG A 112 -11.17 -8.06 -16.73
C ARG A 112 -11.34 -7.83 -15.22
N LEU A 113 -10.31 -7.27 -14.57
CA LEU A 113 -10.39 -6.90 -13.16
C LEU A 113 -11.46 -5.81 -12.88
N ASP A 114 -11.79 -5.01 -13.90
CA ASP A 114 -12.87 -4.02 -13.90
C ASP A 114 -14.20 -4.58 -13.39
N ARG A 115 -14.55 -5.82 -13.79
CA ARG A 115 -15.81 -6.46 -13.39
C ARG A 115 -15.83 -6.88 -11.93
N ILE A 116 -14.68 -7.31 -11.41
CA ILE A 116 -14.52 -7.68 -10.00
C ILE A 116 -14.59 -6.41 -9.14
N ALA A 117 -13.91 -5.36 -9.57
CA ALA A 117 -13.96 -4.05 -8.95
C ALA A 117 -15.38 -3.47 -8.91
N GLU A 118 -16.12 -3.53 -10.02
CA GLU A 118 -17.51 -3.07 -10.08
C GLU A 118 -18.40 -3.84 -9.11
N SER A 119 -18.24 -5.16 -9.04
CA SER A 119 -18.98 -6.01 -8.10
C SER A 119 -18.66 -5.67 -6.64
N ALA A 120 -17.39 -5.43 -6.31
CA ALA A 120 -16.97 -5.02 -4.98
C ALA A 120 -17.54 -3.64 -4.60
N ARG A 121 -17.51 -2.67 -5.51
CA ARG A 121 -18.10 -1.33 -5.29
C ARG A 121 -19.60 -1.40 -5.02
N LYS A 122 -20.34 -2.27 -5.72
CA LYS A 122 -21.78 -2.51 -5.45
C LYS A 122 -22.01 -3.04 -4.04
N LEU A 123 -21.18 -3.97 -3.57
CA LEU A 123 -21.26 -4.50 -2.20
C LEU A 123 -20.92 -3.45 -1.15
N GLU A 124 -19.82 -2.70 -1.32
CA GLU A 124 -19.44 -1.62 -0.40
C GLU A 124 -20.53 -0.52 -0.34
N HIS A 125 -21.12 -0.18 -1.48
CA HIS A 125 -22.24 0.75 -1.52
C HIS A 125 -23.44 0.22 -0.74
N ARG A 126 -23.81 -1.06 -0.90
CA ARG A 126 -24.92 -1.65 -0.16
C ARG A 126 -24.67 -1.65 1.36
N VAL A 127 -23.46 -1.98 1.81
CA VAL A 127 -23.08 -1.92 3.23
C VAL A 127 -23.17 -0.49 3.77
N THR A 128 -22.81 0.50 2.96
CA THR A 128 -22.93 1.92 3.33
C THR A 128 -24.39 2.33 3.51
N GLU A 129 -25.29 1.90 2.61
CA GLU A 129 -26.73 2.14 2.73
C GLU A 129 -27.32 1.43 3.95
N GLU A 130 -27.00 0.15 4.17
CA GLU A 130 -27.47 -0.60 5.35
C GLU A 130 -26.98 0.02 6.66
N ARG A 131 -25.74 0.52 6.70
CA ARG A 131 -25.23 1.29 7.84
C ARG A 131 -26.08 2.53 8.09
N ARG A 132 -26.42 3.30 7.06
CA ARG A 132 -27.26 4.50 7.17
C ARG A 132 -28.66 4.15 7.66
N GLU A 133 -29.26 3.09 7.12
CA GLU A 133 -30.57 2.58 7.54
C GLU A 133 -30.55 2.16 9.02
N ALA A 134 -29.55 1.40 9.44
CA ALA A 134 -29.40 0.95 10.84
C ALA A 134 -29.14 2.12 11.80
N GLU A 135 -28.30 3.09 11.42
CA GLU A 135 -28.07 4.32 12.18
C GLU A 135 -29.36 5.13 12.33
N ALA A 136 -30.16 5.26 11.28
CA ALA A 136 -31.44 5.96 11.34
C ALA A 136 -32.45 5.24 12.24
N ALA A 137 -32.53 3.90 12.17
CA ALA A 137 -33.40 3.10 13.03
C ALA A 137 -33.03 3.20 14.51
N MET A 138 -31.74 3.13 14.84
CA MET A 138 -31.26 3.31 16.22
C MET A 138 -31.59 4.69 16.76
N ARG A 139 -31.42 5.76 15.96
CA ARG A 139 -31.81 7.12 16.35
C ARG A 139 -33.31 7.24 16.61
N LEU A 140 -34.15 6.62 15.78
CA LEU A 140 -35.60 6.63 15.98
C LEU A 140 -35.99 5.92 17.28
N ALA A 141 -35.40 4.76 17.56
CA ALA A 141 -35.64 3.99 18.77
C ALA A 141 -35.23 4.76 20.04
N ALA A 142 -34.03 5.35 20.05
CA ALA A 142 -33.55 6.16 21.17
C ALA A 142 -34.44 7.39 21.43
N ARG A 143 -34.97 8.02 20.37
CA ARG A 143 -35.95 9.12 20.49
C ARG A 143 -37.26 8.65 21.12
N ALA A 144 -37.77 7.49 20.72
CA ALA A 144 -38.99 6.93 21.28
C ALA A 144 -38.81 6.58 22.77
N GLU A 145 -37.71 5.92 23.13
CA GLU A 145 -37.42 5.54 24.52
C GLU A 145 -37.26 6.77 25.45
N HIS A 146 -36.57 7.82 24.99
CA HIS A 146 -36.47 9.06 25.75
C HIS A 146 -37.83 9.73 25.93
N LEU A 147 -38.65 9.77 24.87
CA LEU A 147 -40.00 10.32 24.96
C LEU A 147 -40.86 9.53 25.96
N ASP A 148 -40.80 8.20 25.92
CA ASP A 148 -41.52 7.33 26.85
C ASP A 148 -41.08 7.56 28.30
N THR A 149 -39.79 7.80 28.53
CA THR A 149 -39.23 8.12 29.85
C THR A 149 -39.77 9.45 30.37
N VAL A 150 -39.70 10.52 29.58
CA VAL A 150 -40.19 11.85 29.98
C VAL A 150 -41.71 11.84 30.19
N LEU A 151 -42.45 11.04 29.41
CA LEU A 151 -43.89 10.85 29.59
C LEU A 151 -44.20 10.07 30.87
N ALA A 152 -43.43 9.02 31.19
CA ALA A 152 -43.60 8.24 32.41
C ALA A 152 -43.36 9.08 33.67
N ASP A 153 -42.36 9.95 33.66
CA ASP A 153 -42.11 10.92 34.74
C ASP A 153 -43.26 11.92 34.89
N GLY A 154 -43.79 12.40 33.76
CA GLY A 154 -44.97 13.27 33.72
C GLY A 154 -46.22 12.60 34.30
N TRP A 155 -46.44 11.33 33.96
CA TRP A 155 -47.53 10.52 34.51
C TRP A 155 -47.40 10.33 36.02
N THR A 156 -46.21 9.97 36.49
CA THR A 156 -45.91 9.79 37.92
C THR A 156 -46.14 11.08 38.72
N ALA A 157 -45.71 12.22 38.17
CA ALA A 157 -45.95 13.53 38.79
C ALA A 157 -47.43 13.91 38.82
N ALA A 158 -48.19 13.58 37.76
CA ALA A 158 -49.63 13.83 37.69
C ALA A 158 -50.42 12.96 38.68
N GLU A 159 -50.12 11.66 38.77
CA GLU A 159 -50.76 10.73 39.69
C GLU A 159 -50.52 11.10 41.16
N SER A 160 -49.30 11.54 41.48
CA SER A 160 -48.93 12.01 42.81
C SER A 160 -49.46 13.42 43.15
N LYS A 161 -50.22 14.06 42.22
CA LYS A 161 -50.70 15.45 42.31
C LYS A 161 -49.59 16.48 42.52
N ALA A 162 -48.35 16.14 42.14
CA ALA A 162 -47.23 17.05 42.12
C ALA A 162 -47.27 17.94 40.87
N LYS A 163 -46.40 18.95 40.82
CA LYS A 163 -46.23 19.76 39.60
C LYS A 163 -45.62 18.91 38.49
N VAL A 164 -46.31 18.79 37.35
CA VAL A 164 -45.81 18.05 36.18
C VAL A 164 -44.55 18.75 35.61
N PRO A 165 -43.43 18.03 35.42
CA PRO A 165 -42.22 18.56 34.79
C PRO A 165 -42.43 18.98 33.32
N ALA A 166 -41.49 19.76 32.77
CA ALA A 166 -41.52 20.10 31.35
C ALA A 166 -41.23 18.86 30.50
N ILE A 167 -42.13 18.53 29.56
CA ILE A 167 -42.02 17.31 28.74
C ILE A 167 -41.34 17.60 27.39
N LEU A 168 -41.74 18.68 26.71
CA LEU A 168 -41.30 18.94 25.34
C LEU A 168 -39.87 19.48 25.26
N THR A 169 -39.48 20.38 26.18
CA THR A 169 -38.15 21.03 26.18
C THR A 169 -37.01 20.01 26.33
N PRO A 170 -37.03 19.08 27.31
CA PRO A 170 -35.96 18.08 27.44
C PRO A 170 -35.91 17.06 26.29
N HIS A 171 -37.04 16.85 25.61
CA HIS A 171 -37.07 15.99 24.42
C HIS A 171 -36.43 16.69 23.21
N ILE A 172 -36.68 17.99 23.01
CA ILE A 172 -36.05 18.77 21.94
C ILE A 172 -34.53 18.84 22.13
N GLU A 173 -34.06 19.14 23.35
CA GLU A 173 -32.64 19.19 23.69
C GLU A 173 -31.95 17.83 23.45
N PHE A 174 -32.59 16.73 23.85
CA PHE A 174 -32.09 15.38 23.56
C PHE A 174 -32.04 15.06 22.05
N VAL A 175 -33.04 15.47 21.27
CA VAL A 175 -33.06 15.25 19.81
C VAL A 175 -31.91 15.97 19.12
N ASP A 176 -31.54 17.16 19.62
CA ASP A 176 -30.38 17.93 19.12
C ASP A 176 -29.05 17.26 19.51
N ASP A 177 -28.93 16.71 20.72
CA ASP A 177 -27.71 16.05 21.22
C ASP A 177 -27.45 14.65 20.62
N VAL A 178 -28.49 13.87 20.35
CA VAL A 178 -28.41 12.48 19.83
C VAL A 178 -27.95 12.43 18.36
N GLN A 179 -27.74 13.57 17.71
CA GLN A 179 -27.07 13.62 16.41
C GLN A 179 -25.65 13.02 16.44
N HIS A 180 -25.06 12.79 17.61
CA HIS A 180 -23.62 12.51 17.75
C HIS A 180 -23.19 11.15 18.36
N VAL A 181 -24.07 10.19 18.68
CA VAL A 181 -23.57 8.97 19.37
C VAL A 181 -24.19 7.61 18.95
N ILE A 182 -23.27 6.64 18.87
CA ILE A 182 -23.33 5.16 18.81
C ILE A 182 -23.71 4.56 17.45
N SER A 183 -22.75 3.87 16.83
CA SER A 183 -22.78 3.55 15.40
C SER A 183 -22.59 2.05 15.11
N PRO A 184 -23.47 1.46 14.26
CA PRO A 184 -23.21 0.29 13.42
C PRO A 184 -21.88 0.29 12.64
N SER A 185 -21.06 1.34 12.73
CA SER A 185 -19.76 1.52 12.05
C SER A 185 -18.85 0.32 12.25
N ALA A 186 -18.64 -0.18 13.47
CA ALA A 186 -17.64 -1.22 13.70
C ALA A 186 -17.93 -2.52 12.93
N LEU A 187 -19.21 -2.90 12.82
CA LEU A 187 -19.63 -4.05 12.02
C LEU A 187 -19.53 -3.74 10.52
N ALA A 188 -19.99 -2.57 10.08
CA ALA A 188 -19.89 -2.14 8.69
C ALA A 188 -18.42 -2.05 8.21
N ASP A 189 -17.52 -1.58 9.06
CA ASP A 189 -16.08 -1.48 8.81
C ASP A 189 -15.46 -2.89 8.70
N THR A 190 -15.89 -3.83 9.55
CA THR A 190 -15.48 -5.23 9.49
C THR A 190 -15.95 -5.91 8.20
N VAL A 191 -17.22 -5.70 7.81
CA VAL A 191 -17.78 -6.23 6.55
C VAL A 191 -17.06 -5.62 5.35
N THR A 192 -16.84 -4.31 5.34
CA THR A 192 -16.12 -3.60 4.26
C THR A 192 -14.69 -4.12 4.14
N LYS A 193 -13.98 -4.31 5.25
CA LYS A 193 -12.65 -4.93 5.27
C LYS A 193 -12.70 -6.32 4.63
N ARG A 194 -13.69 -7.14 4.99
CA ARG A 194 -13.83 -8.50 4.44
C ARG A 194 -14.16 -8.50 2.94
N ILE A 195 -14.98 -7.55 2.47
CA ILE A 195 -15.25 -7.34 1.04
C ILE A 195 -13.94 -7.05 0.29
N ARG A 196 -13.08 -6.18 0.83
CA ARG A 196 -11.80 -5.85 0.19
C ARG A 196 -10.81 -7.01 0.18
N GLU A 197 -10.74 -7.78 1.27
CA GLU A 197 -9.96 -9.03 1.31
C GLU A 197 -10.44 -10.02 0.23
N GLN A 198 -11.76 -10.19 0.09
CA GLN A 198 -12.33 -11.05 -0.95
C GLN A 198 -12.09 -10.48 -2.36
N HIS A 199 -12.14 -9.17 -2.55
CA HIS A 199 -11.82 -8.53 -3.82
C HIS A 199 -10.36 -8.84 -4.22
N ALA A 200 -9.39 -8.60 -3.33
CA ALA A 200 -7.99 -8.92 -3.59
C ALA A 200 -7.78 -10.42 -3.88
N GLY A 201 -8.45 -11.30 -3.12
CA GLY A 201 -8.40 -12.75 -3.35
C GLY A 201 -9.00 -13.18 -4.69
N LYS A 202 -10.16 -12.63 -5.08
CA LYS A 202 -10.81 -12.89 -6.37
C LYS A 202 -9.99 -12.36 -7.54
N ALA A 203 -9.37 -11.19 -7.41
CA ALA A 203 -8.48 -10.64 -8.42
C ALA A 203 -7.28 -11.56 -8.66
N ARG A 204 -6.61 -12.00 -7.59
CA ARG A 204 -5.51 -12.98 -7.68
C ARG A 204 -5.96 -14.29 -8.33
N GLN A 205 -7.11 -14.83 -7.93
CA GLN A 205 -7.63 -16.06 -8.50
C GLN A 205 -7.95 -15.90 -9.98
N ARG A 206 -8.56 -14.77 -10.37
CA ARG A 206 -8.86 -14.48 -11.78
C ARG A 206 -7.61 -14.48 -12.64
N VAL A 207 -6.52 -13.87 -12.19
CA VAL A 207 -5.24 -13.89 -12.92
C VAL A 207 -4.73 -15.32 -13.12
N ARG A 208 -4.86 -16.19 -12.10
CA ARG A 208 -4.49 -17.61 -12.23
C ARG A 208 -5.38 -18.35 -13.22
N ASP A 209 -6.69 -18.11 -13.17
CA ASP A 209 -7.66 -18.79 -14.03
C ASP A 209 -7.42 -18.49 -15.52
N VAL A 210 -6.96 -17.28 -15.84
CA VAL A 210 -6.63 -16.87 -17.23
C VAL A 210 -5.14 -16.92 -17.56
N LEU A 211 -4.31 -17.52 -16.69
CA LEU A 211 -2.86 -17.47 -16.85
C LEU A 211 -2.40 -18.05 -18.19
N ALA A 212 -3.02 -19.14 -18.65
CA ALA A 212 -2.69 -19.76 -19.94
C ALA A 212 -3.06 -18.86 -21.15
N GLU A 213 -4.16 -18.12 -21.06
CA GLU A 213 -4.57 -17.17 -22.11
C GLU A 213 -3.61 -15.97 -22.13
N VAL A 214 -3.27 -15.43 -20.96
CA VAL A 214 -2.28 -14.35 -20.82
C VAL A 214 -0.91 -14.78 -21.33
N ASP A 215 -0.48 -15.99 -20.99
CA ASP A 215 0.77 -16.58 -21.47
C ASP A 215 0.80 -16.66 -23.00
N THR A 216 -0.29 -17.11 -23.62
CA THR A 216 -0.42 -17.15 -25.09
C THR A 216 -0.28 -15.77 -25.73
N ILE A 217 -0.92 -14.74 -25.16
CA ILE A 217 -0.84 -13.36 -25.65
C ILE A 217 0.59 -12.83 -25.54
N VAL A 218 1.22 -13.00 -24.37
CA VAL A 218 2.60 -12.56 -24.11
C VAL A 218 3.58 -13.29 -25.03
N MET A 219 3.40 -14.60 -25.22
CA MET A 219 4.25 -15.41 -26.07
C MET A 219 4.15 -15.05 -27.55
N SER A 220 2.93 -14.81 -28.05
CA SER A 220 2.73 -14.35 -29.43
C SER A 220 3.40 -13.00 -29.65
N ALA A 221 3.20 -12.03 -28.73
CA ALA A 221 3.84 -10.73 -28.83
C ALA A 221 5.37 -10.82 -28.73
N ALA A 222 5.88 -11.69 -27.87
CA ALA A 222 7.32 -11.95 -27.74
C ALA A 222 7.92 -12.48 -29.04
N GLN A 223 7.29 -13.47 -29.68
CA GLN A 223 7.76 -14.01 -30.94
C GLN A 223 7.80 -12.94 -32.04
N ASP A 224 6.75 -12.15 -32.19
CA ASP A 224 6.68 -11.06 -33.17
C ASP A 224 7.76 -9.99 -32.95
N VAL A 225 8.00 -9.61 -31.69
CA VAL A 225 9.03 -8.62 -31.34
C VAL A 225 10.43 -9.16 -31.61
N LEU A 226 10.69 -10.43 -31.27
CA LEU A 226 11.99 -11.05 -31.50
C LEU A 226 12.27 -11.26 -32.99
N GLU A 227 11.27 -11.63 -33.79
CA GLU A 227 11.43 -11.70 -35.24
C GLU A 227 11.82 -10.33 -35.83
N LYS A 228 11.11 -9.26 -35.42
CA LYS A 228 11.43 -7.88 -35.83
C LYS A 228 12.83 -7.44 -35.37
N ALA A 229 13.20 -7.75 -34.13
CA ALA A 229 14.52 -7.45 -33.58
C ALA A 229 15.64 -8.20 -34.33
N GLY A 230 15.43 -9.49 -34.61
CA GLY A 230 16.37 -10.33 -35.34
C GLY A 230 16.61 -9.81 -36.76
N ASN A 231 15.53 -9.51 -37.50
CA ASN A 231 15.61 -8.93 -38.84
C ASN A 231 16.34 -7.58 -38.83
N ALA A 232 16.04 -6.72 -37.87
CA ALA A 232 16.73 -5.43 -37.71
C ALA A 232 18.23 -5.61 -37.42
N ALA A 233 18.59 -6.52 -36.52
CA ALA A 233 19.98 -6.79 -36.18
C ALA A 233 20.76 -7.39 -37.36
N ASP A 234 20.14 -8.28 -38.13
CA ASP A 234 20.75 -8.87 -39.33
C ASP A 234 21.04 -7.81 -40.40
N THR A 235 20.08 -6.90 -40.64
CA THR A 235 20.27 -5.77 -41.58
C THR A 235 21.39 -4.84 -41.12
N LEU A 236 21.46 -4.51 -39.82
CA LEU A 236 22.54 -3.67 -39.28
C LEU A 236 23.91 -4.37 -39.41
N THR A 237 23.98 -5.65 -39.07
CA THR A 237 25.21 -6.45 -39.15
C THR A 237 25.70 -6.57 -40.58
N ALA A 238 24.79 -6.77 -41.55
CA ALA A 238 25.13 -6.81 -42.97
C ALA A 238 25.73 -5.49 -43.47
N ALA A 239 25.36 -4.35 -42.86
CA ALA A 239 25.94 -3.04 -43.11
C ALA A 239 27.23 -2.76 -42.30
N GLY A 240 27.72 -3.74 -41.53
CA GLY A 240 28.90 -3.57 -40.67
C GLY A 240 28.65 -2.75 -39.41
N LEU A 241 27.39 -2.55 -39.02
CA LEU A 241 26.98 -1.81 -37.83
C LEU A 241 26.47 -2.76 -36.75
N THR A 242 26.55 -2.32 -35.50
CA THR A 242 25.92 -3.00 -34.36
C THR A 242 24.59 -2.35 -34.01
N PRO A 243 23.72 -3.03 -33.25
CA PRO A 243 22.51 -2.41 -32.70
C PRO A 243 22.76 -1.19 -31.79
N ASP A 244 23.99 -1.04 -31.29
CA ASP A 244 24.47 0.07 -30.46
C ASP A 244 25.00 1.27 -31.28
N ALA A 245 24.94 1.19 -32.62
CA ALA A 245 25.46 2.24 -33.49
C ALA A 245 24.80 3.60 -33.21
N SER A 246 25.61 4.65 -33.18
CA SER A 246 25.12 6.02 -33.01
C SER A 246 24.33 6.49 -34.23
N ALA A 247 23.52 7.54 -34.06
CA ALA A 247 22.76 8.12 -35.17
C ALA A 247 23.68 8.59 -36.30
N GLU A 248 24.82 9.17 -35.94
CA GLU A 248 25.85 9.64 -36.87
C GLU A 248 26.44 8.46 -37.66
N SER A 249 26.82 7.36 -36.98
CA SER A 249 27.34 6.17 -37.65
C SER A 249 26.33 5.54 -38.61
N VAL A 250 25.04 5.54 -38.26
CA VAL A 250 23.96 5.02 -39.12
C VAL A 250 23.74 5.91 -40.35
N ILE A 251 23.87 7.23 -40.21
CA ILE A 251 23.71 8.18 -41.32
C ILE A 251 24.94 8.14 -42.26
N GLU A 252 26.15 8.04 -41.70
CA GLU A 252 27.39 8.03 -42.47
C GLU A 252 27.62 6.73 -43.23
N ASN A 253 27.22 5.59 -42.64
CA ASN A 253 27.53 4.26 -43.16
C ASN A 253 26.31 3.51 -43.72
N GLY A 254 25.12 4.12 -43.71
CA GLY A 254 23.86 3.43 -43.98
C GLY A 254 22.98 4.06 -45.07
N GLY A 255 22.32 3.20 -45.85
CA GLY A 255 21.19 3.58 -46.71
C GLY A 255 19.87 3.71 -45.94
N SER A 256 18.77 4.05 -46.62
CA SER A 256 17.43 4.16 -46.02
C SER A 256 16.97 2.88 -45.30
N GLU A 257 17.40 1.72 -45.80
CA GLU A 257 17.15 0.40 -45.19
C GLU A 257 17.82 0.27 -43.82
N VAL A 258 19.09 0.68 -43.68
CA VAL A 258 19.86 0.64 -42.43
C VAL A 258 19.24 1.56 -41.38
N LEU A 259 18.82 2.76 -41.78
CA LEU A 259 18.10 3.68 -40.89
C LEU A 259 16.75 3.10 -40.44
N THR A 260 16.05 2.39 -41.33
CA THR A 260 14.78 1.74 -41.01
C THR A 260 14.98 0.59 -40.03
N ALA A 261 16.01 -0.24 -40.24
CA ALA A 261 16.40 -1.30 -39.32
C ALA A 261 16.80 -0.76 -37.94
N TRP A 262 17.58 0.32 -37.87
CA TRP A 262 17.94 0.96 -36.59
C TRP A 262 16.72 1.47 -35.82
N LYS A 263 15.75 2.10 -36.51
CA LYS A 263 14.48 2.50 -35.89
C LYS A 263 13.63 1.31 -35.47
N ALA A 264 13.60 0.24 -36.27
CA ALA A 264 12.89 -0.98 -35.94
C ALA A 264 13.49 -1.67 -34.71
N TRP A 265 14.82 -1.67 -34.56
CA TRP A 265 15.49 -2.15 -33.36
C TRP A 265 15.04 -1.38 -32.12
N LYS A 266 15.07 -0.04 -32.15
CA LYS A 266 14.62 0.78 -31.01
C LYS A 266 13.16 0.51 -30.62
N ARG A 267 12.27 0.37 -31.62
CA ARG A 267 10.87 -0.01 -31.37
C ARG A 267 10.74 -1.41 -30.79
N ALA A 268 11.59 -2.35 -31.21
CA ALA A 268 11.61 -3.70 -30.65
C ALA A 268 12.09 -3.68 -29.19
N VAL A 269 13.07 -2.84 -28.84
CA VAL A 269 13.51 -2.63 -27.45
C VAL A 269 12.36 -2.12 -26.58
N GLU A 270 11.64 -1.09 -27.03
CA GLU A 270 10.47 -0.54 -26.32
C GLU A 270 9.38 -1.62 -26.13
N ALA A 271 9.02 -2.32 -27.21
CA ALA A 271 8.01 -3.38 -27.17
C ALA A 271 8.45 -4.56 -26.27
N TRP A 272 9.74 -4.90 -26.25
CA TRP A 272 10.28 -5.91 -25.35
C TRP A 272 10.18 -5.47 -23.89
N SER A 273 10.44 -4.20 -23.59
CA SER A 273 10.25 -3.62 -22.25
C SER A 273 8.80 -3.71 -21.77
N ASP A 274 7.83 -3.47 -22.66
CA ASP A 274 6.41 -3.62 -22.36
C ASP A 274 6.04 -5.09 -22.09
N ILE A 275 6.59 -6.03 -22.86
CA ILE A 275 6.43 -7.47 -22.63
C ILE A 275 6.98 -7.86 -21.26
N GLN A 276 8.19 -7.44 -20.91
CA GLN A 276 8.79 -7.72 -19.61
C GLN A 276 7.99 -7.09 -18.46
N SER A 277 7.42 -5.89 -18.68
CA SER A 277 6.52 -5.25 -17.71
C SER A 277 5.24 -6.07 -17.50
N ALA A 278 4.66 -6.63 -18.57
CA ALA A 278 3.51 -7.51 -18.47
C ALA A 278 3.84 -8.83 -17.75
N ARG A 279 4.97 -9.47 -18.08
CA ARG A 279 5.45 -10.69 -17.41
C ARG A 279 5.62 -10.46 -15.91
N ARG A 280 6.35 -9.39 -15.54
CA ARG A 280 6.57 -8.98 -14.16
C ARG A 280 5.27 -8.73 -13.42
N TRP A 281 4.35 -7.98 -14.02
CA TRP A 281 3.07 -7.68 -13.41
C TRP A 281 2.29 -8.96 -13.09
N VAL A 282 2.25 -9.91 -14.02
CA VAL A 282 1.54 -11.19 -13.84
C VAL A 282 2.21 -12.05 -12.77
N ALA A 283 3.55 -12.14 -12.77
CA ALA A 283 4.29 -12.87 -11.75
C ALA A 283 3.98 -12.33 -10.34
N VAL A 284 4.05 -11.01 -10.15
CA VAL A 284 3.70 -10.36 -8.88
C VAL A 284 2.22 -10.58 -8.53
N ALA A 285 1.31 -10.47 -9.49
CA ALA A 285 -0.12 -10.70 -9.26
C ALA A 285 -0.41 -12.13 -8.78
N VAL A 286 0.32 -13.13 -9.30
CA VAL A 286 0.11 -14.54 -8.94
C VAL A 286 0.81 -14.91 -7.63
N GLN A 287 2.04 -14.43 -7.41
CA GLN A 287 2.87 -14.80 -6.26
C GLN A 287 2.57 -13.93 -5.02
N ALA A 288 2.59 -12.60 -5.16
CA ALA A 288 2.33 -11.66 -4.06
C ALA A 288 0.84 -11.28 -3.92
N GLY A 289 0.12 -11.21 -5.04
CA GLY A 289 -1.31 -10.86 -5.03
C GLY A 289 -1.59 -9.36 -5.04
N PHE A 290 -2.76 -8.99 -4.51
CA PHE A 290 -3.28 -7.62 -4.48
C PHE A 290 -3.39 -7.09 -3.04
N ASP A 291 -3.26 -5.79 -2.86
CA ASP A 291 -3.34 -5.14 -1.54
C ASP A 291 -4.77 -5.14 -0.99
N PRO A 292 -5.08 -5.79 0.15
CA PRO A 292 -6.42 -5.76 0.73
C PRO A 292 -6.90 -4.35 1.13
N ARG A 293 -6.00 -3.38 1.30
CA ARG A 293 -6.37 -1.96 1.55
C ARG A 293 -6.68 -1.20 0.27
N LYS A 294 -6.09 -1.62 -0.85
CA LYS A 294 -6.25 -1.05 -2.19
C LYS A 294 -6.33 -2.18 -3.22
N PRO A 295 -7.43 -2.95 -3.26
CA PRO A 295 -7.50 -4.23 -3.99
C PRO A 295 -7.35 -4.14 -5.51
N GLU A 296 -7.40 -2.93 -6.07
CA GLU A 296 -7.10 -2.60 -7.47
C GLU A 296 -5.58 -2.58 -7.77
N ARG A 297 -4.74 -2.61 -6.74
CA ARG A 297 -3.28 -2.51 -6.83
C ARG A 297 -2.62 -3.80 -6.39
N LEU A 298 -1.50 -4.14 -7.02
CA LEU A 298 -0.63 -5.20 -6.56
C LEU A 298 -0.20 -4.96 -5.12
N ALA A 299 0.02 -6.05 -4.38
CA ALA A 299 0.44 -5.98 -2.99
C ALA A 299 1.75 -5.17 -2.88
N PRO A 300 1.86 -4.23 -1.93
CA PRO A 300 3.09 -3.51 -1.69
C PRO A 300 4.16 -4.47 -1.14
N GLY A 301 5.41 -4.31 -1.54
CA GLY A 301 6.53 -5.12 -1.06
C GLY A 301 7.76 -4.98 -1.95
N ASP A 302 8.90 -5.42 -1.43
CA ASP A 302 10.11 -5.63 -2.22
C ASP A 302 9.88 -6.92 -3.03
N HIS A 303 9.61 -6.76 -4.33
CA HIS A 303 9.38 -7.87 -5.28
C HIS A 303 10.65 -8.24 -6.05
N ASP A 304 11.81 -7.90 -5.49
CA ASP A 304 13.11 -7.99 -6.15
C ASP A 304 13.45 -9.44 -6.55
N ASP A 305 13.06 -10.42 -5.73
CA ASP A 305 13.26 -11.84 -6.04
C ASP A 305 12.40 -12.30 -7.22
N ILE A 306 11.13 -11.88 -7.25
CA ILE A 306 10.19 -12.17 -8.35
C ILE A 306 10.71 -11.54 -9.64
N GLU A 307 11.19 -10.30 -9.53
CA GLU A 307 11.71 -9.54 -10.65
C GLU A 307 13.02 -10.17 -11.19
N ALA A 308 13.97 -10.52 -10.32
CA ALA A 308 15.18 -11.22 -10.71
C ALA A 308 14.88 -12.59 -11.36
N ALA A 309 13.92 -13.35 -10.82
CA ALA A 309 13.49 -14.63 -11.40
C ALA A 309 12.91 -14.44 -12.81
N SER A 310 12.07 -13.42 -13.00
CA SER A 310 11.48 -13.07 -14.29
C SER A 310 12.53 -12.75 -15.36
N TRP A 311 13.52 -11.94 -15.01
CA TRP A 311 14.60 -11.57 -15.90
C TRP A 311 15.58 -12.70 -16.21
N TRP A 312 15.92 -13.50 -15.20
CA TRP A 312 16.86 -14.61 -15.38
C TRP A 312 16.25 -15.76 -16.15
N GLY A 313 14.93 -15.95 -16.04
CA GLY A 313 14.15 -17.01 -16.67
C GLY A 313 13.49 -16.62 -17.99
N GLN A 314 13.91 -15.52 -18.63
CA GLN A 314 13.22 -15.01 -19.80
C GLN A 314 13.41 -15.85 -21.08
N TRP A 315 14.38 -16.76 -21.10
CA TRP A 315 14.70 -17.64 -22.24
C TRP A 315 14.61 -19.11 -21.85
N VAL A 316 14.11 -19.94 -22.77
CA VAL A 316 14.02 -21.39 -22.56
C VAL A 316 15.42 -21.99 -22.48
N GLY A 317 15.68 -22.73 -21.39
CA GLY A 317 16.91 -23.50 -21.20
C GLY A 317 18.16 -22.67 -20.91
N VAL A 318 18.05 -21.33 -20.75
CA VAL A 318 19.18 -20.46 -20.45
C VAL A 318 18.85 -19.52 -19.30
N ARG A 319 19.73 -19.49 -18.30
CA ARG A 319 19.65 -18.54 -17.19
C ARG A 319 20.60 -17.37 -17.43
N VAL A 320 20.06 -16.15 -17.51
CA VAL A 320 20.83 -14.95 -17.79
C VAL A 320 21.09 -14.19 -16.50
N LEU A 321 22.34 -14.11 -16.03
CA LEU A 321 22.67 -13.55 -14.71
C LEU A 321 23.09 -12.06 -14.73
N ALA A 322 23.27 -11.45 -15.90
CA ALA A 322 23.93 -10.14 -16.01
C ALA A 322 23.39 -9.26 -17.15
N VAL A 323 22.09 -9.27 -17.38
CA VAL A 323 21.43 -8.41 -18.37
C VAL A 323 20.54 -7.42 -17.64
N SER A 324 20.82 -6.13 -17.84
CA SER A 324 20.04 -5.03 -17.27
C SER A 324 19.26 -4.29 -18.35
N GLY A 325 17.94 -4.41 -18.35
CA GLY A 325 17.05 -3.69 -19.25
C GLY A 325 16.78 -4.42 -20.57
N ALA A 326 15.78 -3.92 -21.29
CA ALA A 326 15.26 -4.55 -22.49
C ALA A 326 16.28 -4.57 -23.64
N HIS A 327 17.05 -3.48 -23.78
CA HIS A 327 18.07 -3.34 -24.83
C HIS A 327 19.18 -4.38 -24.69
N GLU A 328 19.80 -4.45 -23.52
CA GLU A 328 20.84 -5.42 -23.20
C GLU A 328 20.35 -6.86 -23.37
N SER A 329 19.07 -7.09 -23.09
CA SER A 329 18.46 -8.40 -23.25
C SER A 329 18.34 -8.82 -24.70
N LEU A 330 17.89 -7.92 -25.57
CA LEU A 330 17.81 -8.20 -26.99
C LEU A 330 19.21 -8.34 -27.60
N ARG A 331 20.19 -7.53 -27.16
CA ARG A 331 21.58 -7.69 -27.59
C ARG A 331 22.14 -9.07 -27.22
N TRP A 332 22.00 -9.45 -25.95
CA TRP A 332 22.40 -10.77 -25.48
C TRP A 332 21.71 -11.89 -26.28
N TRP A 333 20.41 -11.74 -26.58
CA TRP A 333 19.65 -12.72 -27.35
C TRP A 333 20.19 -12.90 -28.78
N VAL A 334 20.53 -11.81 -29.47
CA VAL A 334 21.16 -11.87 -30.81
C VAL A 334 22.51 -12.58 -30.75
N GLU A 335 23.34 -12.25 -29.76
CA GLU A 335 24.69 -12.82 -29.59
C GLU A 335 24.68 -14.31 -29.23
N ASN A 336 23.61 -14.80 -28.59
CA ASN A 336 23.54 -16.15 -28.03
C ASN A 336 22.67 -17.12 -28.85
N LYS A 337 22.68 -16.95 -30.18
CA LYS A 337 21.96 -17.82 -31.13
C LYS A 337 20.44 -17.80 -30.97
N ARG A 338 19.87 -16.70 -30.47
CA ARG A 338 18.43 -16.43 -30.45
C ARG A 338 17.61 -17.54 -29.77
N PRO A 339 17.86 -17.85 -28.48
CA PRO A 339 17.06 -18.84 -27.76
C PRO A 339 15.57 -18.44 -27.76
N ALA A 340 14.69 -19.44 -27.65
CA ALA A 340 13.26 -19.19 -27.60
C ALA A 340 12.88 -18.42 -26.32
N PRO A 341 11.94 -17.47 -26.40
CA PRO A 341 11.37 -16.82 -25.21
C PRO A 341 10.63 -17.82 -24.33
N ALA A 342 10.73 -17.63 -23.01
CA ALA A 342 9.98 -18.40 -22.01
C ALA A 342 8.67 -17.70 -21.64
N GLY A 343 7.63 -18.50 -21.36
CA GLY A 343 6.33 -18.02 -20.91
C GLY A 343 6.31 -17.63 -19.44
N VAL A 344 5.33 -16.81 -19.06
CA VAL A 344 5.04 -16.42 -17.68
C VAL A 344 4.57 -17.62 -16.85
N ALA A 345 3.87 -18.57 -17.48
CA ALA A 345 3.38 -19.76 -16.80
C ALA A 345 4.52 -20.70 -16.34
N ASP A 346 5.62 -20.75 -17.10
CA ASP A 346 6.80 -21.56 -16.77
C ASP A 346 7.59 -20.95 -15.60
N GLU A 347 7.64 -19.62 -15.54
CA GLU A 347 8.24 -18.83 -14.47
C GLU A 347 7.59 -19.11 -13.10
N ILE A 348 6.26 -19.18 -13.07
CA ILE A 348 5.47 -19.39 -11.85
C ILE A 348 5.56 -20.85 -11.34
N LYS A 349 5.75 -21.83 -12.24
CA LYS A 349 5.86 -23.25 -11.85
C LYS A 349 7.22 -23.63 -11.26
N GLY A 350 8.28 -22.89 -11.59
CA GLY A 350 9.65 -23.18 -11.16
C GLY A 350 9.90 -23.05 -9.65
N GLU A 351 9.06 -22.32 -8.91
CA GLU A 351 9.20 -22.13 -7.46
C GLU A 351 8.41 -23.14 -6.61
N GLY A 352 7.42 -23.83 -7.18
CA GLY A 352 6.61 -24.81 -6.44
C GLY A 352 7.31 -26.16 -6.21
N SER A 353 8.53 -26.33 -6.70
CA SER A 353 9.26 -27.62 -6.72
C SER A 353 10.62 -27.57 -6.02
N LYS A 354 10.86 -26.60 -5.13
CA LYS A 354 12.05 -26.58 -4.27
C LYS A 354 11.71 -26.80 -2.81
#